data_AF-A0A1J3ICP7-F1
#
_entry.id   AF-A0A1J3ICP7-F1
#
_cell.length_a   1.000
_cell.length_b   1.000
_cell.length_c   1.000
_cell.angle_alpha   90.00
_cell.angle_beta   90.00
_cell.angle_gamma   90.00
#
_symmetry.space_group_name_H-M   'P 1'
#
loop_
_entity.id
_entity.type
_entity.pdbx_description
1 polymer ?
#
loop_
_entity_poly.entity_id
_entity_poly.type
_entity_poly.pdbx_seq_one_letter_code
_entity_poly.pdbx_strand_id
1 'polypeptide(L)'
;DVKIRTTPDFSFFFFFKTKNKENHEIWLCSLFCSSVDKRRRFSTLIHKLHLTPLRFQVTIFIDCVNLRMELKSIKDAFDRVANKQKLSYSKTNEIVQMVSQEIDKALSIIKESSLDHRSILADVKKTFAENSPVNQLEAAEKELNVALTKYPKVLEKQLNTDIAKAYRNNVEFDTHIVNQIIANFFYRQGMFDIGDCFVAETGESECSTRKSFMEMHQILEAMKRRDLEPALNWAISNSEKLKQARSDLELKLHSLHFLEIAQDQNSQEAINYARKHFAIYLDSFPEIQKLVCSLLWTRNLDKSPYSEFLSPALWNNAAKELTRQYCNLLGESTESPLSITISAGTQTLPVLLKYMNVMANKKLDWQSMEQLPVAVELSEEFQFHSVFVCPVSKEQSSDDNPPMMMSCGHVLCKQTINKMSKNGSKSSFKCPYCPTDVDISRCRQLHF
;
A
#
# COMPACT_ATOMS: atom_id res chain seq x y z
N ASP A 1 -12.59 8.60 -27.72
CA ASP A 1 -13.15 7.25 -27.85
C ASP A 1 -12.66 6.35 -26.73
N VAL A 2 -13.53 6.06 -25.77
CA VAL A 2 -13.28 5.08 -24.71
C VAL A 2 -13.83 3.74 -25.19
N LYS A 3 -12.97 2.76 -25.46
CA LYS A 3 -13.39 1.37 -25.70
C LYS A 3 -13.23 0.60 -24.40
N ILE A 4 -14.35 0.29 -23.75
CA ILE A 4 -14.39 -0.65 -22.63
C ILE A 4 -14.52 -2.05 -23.22
N ARG A 5 -13.52 -2.90 -23.01
CA ARG A 5 -13.62 -4.35 -23.26
C ARG A 5 -13.49 -5.07 -21.93
N THR A 6 -14.52 -5.82 -21.56
CA THR A 6 -14.48 -6.77 -20.45
C THR A 6 -14.14 -8.15 -21.02
N THR A 7 -13.16 -8.82 -20.42
CA THR A 7 -12.87 -10.24 -20.66
C THR A 7 -13.01 -10.99 -19.34
N PRO A 8 -13.48 -12.25 -19.32
CA PRO A 8 -13.87 -12.95 -18.10
C PRO A 8 -12.76 -13.11 -17.04
N ASP A 9 -11.49 -13.00 -17.43
CA ASP A 9 -10.34 -13.29 -16.55
C ASP A 9 -9.70 -12.06 -15.86
N PHE A 10 -10.12 -10.84 -16.23
CA PHE A 10 -9.49 -9.57 -15.79
C PHE A 10 -10.55 -8.60 -15.25
N SER A 11 -10.27 -7.98 -14.10
CA SER A 11 -11.28 -7.19 -13.40
C SER A 11 -11.66 -5.89 -14.11
N PHE A 12 -10.75 -5.11 -14.71
CA PHE A 12 -11.09 -3.98 -15.60
C PHE A 12 -9.91 -3.57 -16.51
N PHE A 13 -10.20 -3.17 -17.75
CA PHE A 13 -9.28 -2.52 -18.68
C PHE A 13 -9.80 -1.13 -19.04
N PHE A 14 -9.01 -0.08 -18.79
CA PHE A 14 -9.30 1.26 -19.33
C PHE A 14 -8.24 1.63 -20.37
N PHE A 15 -8.67 1.94 -21.59
CA PHE A 15 -7.85 2.60 -22.59
C PHE A 15 -8.27 4.07 -22.66
N PHE A 16 -7.41 4.97 -22.20
CA PHE A 16 -7.58 6.41 -22.40
C PHE A 16 -6.79 6.83 -23.63
N LYS A 17 -7.47 7.50 -24.58
CA LYS A 17 -6.84 8.18 -25.71
C LYS A 17 -6.61 9.64 -25.31
N THR A 18 -5.35 10.05 -25.14
CA THR A 18 -4.99 11.44 -24.84
C THR A 18 -3.94 11.92 -25.85
N LYS A 19 -3.87 13.25 -26.06
CA LYS A 19 -2.80 13.88 -26.84
C LYS A 19 -1.89 14.64 -25.87
N ASN A 20 -0.57 14.51 -26.02
CA ASN A 20 0.38 15.36 -25.29
C ASN A 20 0.34 16.79 -25.84
N LYS A 21 1.02 17.74 -25.16
CA LYS A 21 1.26 19.12 -25.61
C LYS A 21 1.87 19.20 -27.02
N GLU A 22 2.53 18.14 -27.50
CA GLU A 22 3.11 18.01 -28.85
C GLU A 22 2.21 17.26 -29.85
N ASN A 23 0.92 17.06 -29.54
CA ASN A 23 -0.06 16.39 -30.41
C ASN A 23 0.18 14.89 -30.73
N HIS A 24 1.19 14.25 -30.15
CA HIS A 24 1.38 12.80 -30.25
C HIS A 24 0.26 12.03 -29.52
N GLU A 25 -0.29 11.00 -30.19
CA GLU A 25 -1.31 10.14 -29.64
C GLU A 25 -0.73 9.20 -28.57
N ILE A 26 -1.33 9.20 -27.37
CA ILE A 26 -0.91 8.37 -26.25
C ILE A 26 -2.07 7.49 -25.80
N TRP A 27 -1.77 6.21 -25.63
CA TRP A 27 -2.65 5.22 -25.00
C TRP A 27 -2.20 4.98 -23.57
N LEU A 28 -3.04 5.31 -22.59
CA LEU A 28 -2.84 4.97 -21.19
C LEU A 28 -3.69 3.76 -20.84
N CYS A 29 -3.06 2.70 -20.32
CA CYS A 29 -3.72 1.50 -19.82
C CYS A 29 -3.57 1.44 -18.30
N SER A 30 -4.67 1.52 -17.55
CA SER A 30 -4.68 1.26 -16.11
C SER A 30 -5.28 -0.11 -15.82
N LEU A 31 -4.60 -0.89 -14.98
CA LEU A 31 -4.97 -2.26 -14.65
C LEU A 31 -5.01 -2.39 -13.11
N PHE A 32 -6.20 -2.63 -12.56
CA PHE A 32 -6.34 -3.01 -11.15
C PHE A 32 -6.30 -4.53 -11.06
N CYS A 33 -5.21 -5.10 -10.52
CA CYS A 33 -5.11 -6.54 -10.31
C CYS A 33 -4.42 -6.88 -8.97
N SER A 34 -5.13 -7.62 -8.12
CA SER A 34 -4.67 -8.05 -6.80
C SER A 34 -3.73 -9.27 -6.81
N SER A 35 -3.44 -9.88 -7.97
CA SER A 35 -2.66 -11.13 -8.07
C SER A 35 -1.35 -10.96 -8.86
N VAL A 36 -0.24 -11.44 -8.29
CA VAL A 36 1.12 -11.39 -8.89
C VAL A 36 1.22 -12.26 -10.16
N ASP A 37 0.56 -13.42 -10.21
CA ASP A 37 0.62 -14.32 -11.37
C ASP A 37 -0.10 -13.78 -12.61
N LYS A 38 -1.17 -13.01 -12.41
CA LYS A 38 -1.88 -12.33 -13.52
C LYS A 38 -1.07 -11.17 -14.11
N ARG A 39 -0.13 -10.57 -13.34
CA ARG A 39 0.79 -9.52 -13.80
C ARG A 39 1.85 -10.04 -14.79
N ARG A 40 2.37 -11.27 -14.57
CA ARG A 40 3.36 -11.88 -15.48
C ARG A 40 2.79 -12.20 -16.87
N ARG A 41 1.58 -12.75 -16.94
CA ARG A 41 0.89 -13.03 -18.23
C ARG A 41 0.60 -11.76 -19.04
N PHE A 42 0.39 -10.62 -18.36
CA PHE A 42 0.13 -9.35 -19.00
C PHE A 42 1.39 -8.69 -19.59
N SER A 43 2.53 -8.81 -18.91
CA SER A 43 3.84 -8.39 -19.43
C SER A 43 4.16 -9.06 -20.78
N THR A 44 3.84 -10.36 -20.92
CA THR A 44 4.01 -11.12 -22.17
C THR A 44 3.05 -10.65 -23.28
N LEU A 45 1.84 -10.18 -22.93
CA LEU A 45 0.86 -9.66 -23.88
C LEU A 45 1.26 -8.27 -24.43
N ILE A 46 1.88 -7.43 -23.59
CA ILE A 46 2.37 -6.10 -23.97
C ILE A 46 3.63 -6.18 -24.84
N HIS A 47 4.52 -7.15 -24.59
CA HIS A 47 5.67 -7.40 -25.45
C HIS A 47 5.27 -7.79 -26.88
N LYS A 48 4.10 -8.45 -27.04
CA LYS A 48 3.50 -8.76 -28.36
C LYS A 48 2.80 -7.57 -29.03
N LEU A 49 2.56 -6.47 -28.32
CA LEU A 49 1.83 -5.29 -28.80
C LEU A 49 2.73 -4.06 -29.09
N HIS A 50 4.07 -4.19 -28.99
CA HIS A 50 5.04 -3.12 -29.26
C HIS A 50 4.77 -1.78 -28.56
N LEU A 51 4.26 -1.79 -27.32
CA LEU A 51 4.14 -0.60 -26.49
C LEU A 51 5.47 -0.38 -25.72
N THR A 52 6.03 0.82 -25.79
CA THR A 52 7.37 1.15 -25.25
C THR A 52 7.47 1.03 -23.72
N PRO A 53 8.63 0.61 -23.16
CA PRO A 53 8.75 0.09 -21.78
C PRO A 53 8.78 1.15 -20.66
N LEU A 54 8.99 2.43 -20.99
CA LEU A 54 9.28 3.49 -20.01
C LEU A 54 8.13 3.88 -19.07
N ARG A 55 6.88 3.47 -19.34
CA ARG A 55 5.70 3.93 -18.58
C ARG A 55 5.21 2.99 -17.47
N PHE A 56 5.79 1.80 -17.34
CA PHE A 56 5.39 0.84 -16.29
C PHE A 56 6.02 1.11 -14.91
N GLN A 57 7.13 1.86 -14.84
CA GLN A 57 7.77 2.22 -13.57
C GLN A 57 6.88 3.13 -12.69
N VAL A 58 5.99 3.94 -13.30
CA VAL A 58 5.12 4.86 -12.56
C VAL A 58 3.94 4.14 -11.89
N THR A 59 3.47 3.02 -12.44
CA THR A 59 2.33 2.28 -11.88
C THR A 59 2.71 1.47 -10.64
N ILE A 60 3.96 1.00 -10.54
CA ILE A 60 4.47 0.31 -9.33
C ILE A 60 4.57 1.30 -8.15
N PHE A 61 4.86 2.58 -8.42
CA PHE A 61 4.96 3.60 -7.37
C PHE A 61 3.59 3.92 -6.73
N ILE A 62 2.50 3.78 -7.48
CA ILE A 62 1.13 4.06 -6.99
C ILE A 62 0.62 2.92 -6.08
N ASP A 63 1.06 1.67 -6.29
CA ASP A 63 0.69 0.54 -5.42
C ASP A 63 1.47 0.53 -4.08
N CYS A 64 2.64 1.18 -4.01
CA CYS A 64 3.42 1.30 -2.77
C CYS A 64 2.92 2.41 -1.85
N VAL A 65 2.19 3.39 -2.38
CA VAL A 65 1.60 4.44 -1.57
C VAL A 65 0.16 4.05 -1.30
N ASN A 66 -0.09 3.55 -0.08
CA ASN A 66 -1.42 3.42 0.51
C ASN A 66 -2.03 4.82 0.75
N LEU A 67 -2.12 5.62 -0.31
CA LEU A 67 -3.03 6.73 -0.44
C LEU A 67 -4.41 6.09 -0.30
N ARG A 68 -4.91 6.02 0.93
CA ARG A 68 -6.36 6.03 1.19
C ARG A 68 -6.88 7.39 0.71
N MET A 69 -6.74 7.70 -0.58
CA MET A 69 -7.61 8.63 -1.25
C MET A 69 -9.02 8.19 -0.91
N GLU A 70 -9.91 9.13 -0.61
CA GLU A 70 -11.33 8.85 -0.42
C GLU A 70 -11.95 8.42 -1.78
N LEU A 71 -11.59 7.20 -2.20
CA LEU A 71 -12.05 6.53 -3.41
C LEU A 71 -13.57 6.33 -3.38
N LYS A 72 -14.20 6.47 -2.21
CA LYS A 72 -15.66 6.48 -2.06
C LYS A 72 -16.30 7.55 -2.94
N SER A 73 -15.76 8.77 -2.96
CA SER A 73 -16.33 9.86 -3.77
C SER A 73 -16.21 9.60 -5.28
N ILE A 74 -15.07 9.04 -5.70
CA ILE A 74 -14.79 8.64 -7.09
C ILE A 74 -15.68 7.46 -7.47
N LYS A 75 -15.81 6.47 -6.60
CA LYS A 75 -16.66 5.28 -6.77
C LYS A 75 -18.13 5.69 -6.88
N ASP A 76 -18.63 6.53 -6.00
CA ASP A 76 -20.01 7.02 -6.04
C ASP A 76 -20.28 7.81 -7.34
N ALA A 77 -19.30 8.59 -7.82
CA ALA A 77 -19.40 9.30 -9.08
C ALA A 77 -19.38 8.35 -10.29
N PHE A 78 -18.55 7.29 -10.24
CA PHE A 78 -18.51 6.23 -11.25
C PHE A 78 -19.82 5.43 -11.27
N ASP A 79 -20.31 4.98 -10.12
CA ASP A 79 -21.54 4.22 -9.97
C ASP A 79 -22.74 5.02 -10.50
N ARG A 80 -22.75 6.35 -10.30
CA ARG A 80 -23.74 7.24 -10.92
C ARG A 80 -23.69 7.22 -12.45
N VAL A 81 -22.49 7.26 -13.05
CA VAL A 81 -22.32 7.17 -14.50
C VAL A 81 -22.76 5.79 -15.01
N ALA A 82 -22.32 4.71 -14.37
CA ALA A 82 -22.66 3.34 -14.75
C ALA A 82 -24.19 3.10 -14.68
N ASN A 83 -24.84 3.57 -13.62
CA ASN A 83 -26.30 3.47 -13.47
C ASN A 83 -27.04 4.29 -14.53
N LYS A 84 -26.60 5.52 -14.82
CA LYS A 84 -27.20 6.35 -15.88
C LYS A 84 -26.98 5.78 -17.27
N GLN A 85 -25.82 5.17 -17.53
CA GLN A 85 -25.54 4.48 -18.79
C GLN A 85 -26.45 3.26 -18.97
N LYS A 86 -26.63 2.44 -17.93
CA LYS A 86 -27.54 1.30 -17.95
C LYS A 86 -28.99 1.72 -18.18
N LEU A 87 -29.43 2.78 -17.50
CA LEU A 87 -30.78 3.35 -17.67
C LEU A 87 -30.99 3.89 -19.09
N SER A 88 -30.02 4.66 -19.59
CA SER A 88 -30.06 5.21 -20.95
C SER A 88 -30.13 4.08 -22.00
N TYR A 89 -29.31 3.03 -21.86
CA TYR A 89 -29.35 1.86 -22.75
C TYR A 89 -30.71 1.13 -22.70
N SER A 90 -31.26 0.87 -21.51
CA SER A 90 -32.58 0.26 -21.36
C SER A 90 -33.65 1.08 -22.06
N LYS A 91 -33.65 2.40 -21.81
CA LYS A 91 -34.63 3.31 -22.38
C LYS A 91 -34.51 3.42 -23.90
N THR A 92 -33.29 3.47 -24.43
CA THR A 92 -33.04 3.44 -25.87
C THR A 92 -33.55 2.14 -26.49
N ASN A 93 -33.30 0.98 -25.88
CA ASN A 93 -33.81 -0.29 -26.37
C ASN A 93 -35.34 -0.36 -26.36
N GLU A 94 -35.99 0.11 -25.29
CA GLU A 94 -37.46 0.18 -25.21
C GLU A 94 -38.04 1.04 -26.34
N ILE A 95 -37.44 2.21 -26.60
CA ILE A 95 -37.89 3.12 -27.67
C ILE A 95 -37.67 2.49 -29.05
N VAL A 96 -36.50 1.88 -29.29
CA VAL A 96 -36.20 1.20 -30.56
C VAL A 96 -37.17 0.04 -30.78
N GLN A 97 -37.45 -0.77 -29.75
CA GLN A 97 -38.42 -1.86 -29.84
C GLN A 97 -39.83 -1.35 -30.15
N MET A 98 -40.27 -0.27 -29.49
CA MET A 98 -41.57 0.34 -29.76
C MET A 98 -41.67 0.83 -31.22
N VAL A 99 -40.65 1.54 -31.71
CA VAL A 99 -40.60 2.01 -33.10
C VAL A 99 -40.63 0.83 -34.08
N SER A 100 -39.83 -0.20 -33.85
CA SER A 100 -39.81 -1.42 -34.69
C SER A 100 -41.17 -2.11 -34.70
N GLN A 101 -41.82 -2.27 -33.53
CA GLN A 101 -43.13 -2.91 -33.44
C GLN A 101 -44.21 -2.15 -34.21
N GLU A 102 -44.22 -0.81 -34.17
CA GLU A 102 -45.18 -0.04 -34.95
C GLU A 102 -44.92 -0.10 -36.45
N ILE A 103 -43.65 -0.17 -36.87
CA ILE A 103 -43.31 -0.40 -38.27
C ILE A 103 -43.73 -1.80 -38.71
N ASP A 104 -43.45 -2.83 -37.91
CA ASP A 104 -43.80 -4.22 -38.23
C ASP A 104 -45.31 -4.43 -38.32
N LYS A 105 -46.09 -3.82 -37.40
CA LYS A 105 -47.55 -3.80 -37.45
C LYS A 105 -48.06 -3.13 -38.73
N ALA A 106 -47.50 -1.98 -39.11
CA ALA A 106 -47.89 -1.32 -40.35
C ALA A 106 -47.57 -2.19 -41.58
N LEU A 107 -46.41 -2.86 -41.58
CA LEU A 107 -46.00 -3.76 -42.65
C LEU A 107 -46.89 -5.02 -42.75
N SER A 108 -47.35 -5.58 -41.63
CA SER A 108 -48.26 -6.73 -41.67
C SER A 108 -49.63 -6.35 -42.24
N ILE A 109 -50.18 -5.19 -41.86
CA ILE A 109 -51.46 -4.69 -42.38
C ILE A 109 -51.38 -4.42 -43.89
N ILE A 110 -50.26 -3.84 -44.36
CA ILE A 110 -50.03 -3.60 -45.79
C ILE A 110 -49.90 -4.92 -46.58
N LYS A 111 -49.37 -5.98 -45.97
CA LYS A 111 -49.26 -7.31 -46.63
C LYS A 111 -50.60 -8.04 -46.71
N GLU A 112 -51.49 -7.85 -45.74
CA GLU A 112 -52.78 -8.55 -45.64
C GLU A 112 -53.92 -7.85 -46.38
N SER A 113 -53.81 -6.55 -46.66
CA SER A 113 -54.90 -5.75 -47.26
C SER A 113 -54.43 -4.89 -48.45
N SER A 114 -55.21 -4.85 -49.53
CA SER A 114 -54.89 -4.14 -50.79
C SER A 114 -55.43 -2.71 -50.88
N LEU A 115 -55.89 -2.11 -49.77
CA LEU A 115 -56.56 -0.81 -49.80
C LEU A 115 -56.08 0.16 -48.71
N ASP A 116 -55.86 1.40 -49.17
CA ASP A 116 -55.48 2.65 -48.50
C ASP A 116 -54.21 2.65 -47.62
N HIS A 117 -53.05 2.51 -48.25
CA HIS A 117 -51.75 2.69 -47.59
C HIS A 117 -51.56 4.08 -46.95
N ARG A 118 -52.38 5.07 -47.32
CA ARG A 118 -52.23 6.45 -46.87
C ARG A 118 -52.76 6.66 -45.45
N SER A 119 -53.86 5.99 -45.08
CA SER A 119 -54.38 6.01 -43.71
C SER A 119 -53.45 5.28 -42.75
N ILE A 120 -52.90 4.12 -43.14
CA ILE A 120 -51.94 3.35 -42.33
C ILE A 120 -50.68 4.20 -42.01
N LEU A 121 -50.13 4.90 -43.01
CA LEU A 121 -49.00 5.80 -42.79
C LEU A 121 -49.35 7.01 -41.92
N ALA A 122 -50.59 7.51 -42.02
CA ALA A 122 -51.06 8.61 -41.18
C ALA A 122 -51.18 8.19 -39.71
N ASP A 123 -51.64 6.96 -39.45
CA ASP A 123 -51.75 6.39 -38.10
C ASP A 123 -50.37 6.19 -37.47
N VAL A 124 -49.40 5.60 -38.18
CA VAL A 124 -48.01 5.47 -37.70
C VAL A 124 -47.40 6.85 -37.39
N LYS A 125 -47.63 7.83 -38.28
CA LYS A 125 -47.13 9.19 -38.08
C LYS A 125 -47.77 9.85 -36.84
N LYS A 126 -49.05 9.61 -36.60
CA LYS A 126 -49.76 10.08 -35.40
C LYS A 126 -49.20 9.42 -34.14
N THR A 127 -49.01 8.10 -34.14
CA THR A 127 -48.43 7.36 -33.01
C THR A 127 -47.01 7.84 -32.67
N PHE A 128 -46.18 8.13 -33.67
CA PHE A 128 -44.85 8.70 -33.44
C PHE A 128 -44.87 10.16 -32.99
N ALA A 129 -45.85 10.95 -33.45
CA ALA A 129 -46.04 12.31 -32.97
C ALA A 129 -46.49 12.33 -31.49
N GLU A 130 -47.35 11.40 -31.08
CA GLU A 130 -47.83 11.27 -29.70
C GLU A 130 -46.73 10.75 -28.75
N ASN A 131 -45.97 9.73 -29.17
CA ASN A 131 -44.93 9.14 -28.33
C ASN A 131 -43.61 9.91 -28.34
N SER A 132 -43.36 10.75 -29.35
CA SER A 132 -42.13 11.54 -29.54
C SER A 132 -40.84 10.79 -29.16
N PRO A 133 -40.52 9.69 -29.86
CA PRO A 133 -39.38 8.83 -29.52
C PRO A 133 -38.04 9.57 -29.52
N VAL A 134 -37.89 10.57 -30.40
CA VAL A 134 -36.70 11.42 -30.48
C VAL A 134 -36.49 12.23 -29.20
N ASN A 135 -37.54 12.89 -28.68
CA ASN A 135 -37.44 13.67 -27.45
C ASN A 135 -37.10 12.77 -26.24
N GLN A 136 -37.62 11.55 -26.21
CA GLN A 136 -37.28 10.60 -25.14
C GLN A 136 -35.81 10.13 -25.21
N LEU A 137 -35.28 9.91 -26.42
CA LEU A 137 -33.87 9.58 -26.62
C LEU A 137 -32.95 10.75 -26.22
N GLU A 138 -33.28 11.97 -26.65
CA GLU A 138 -32.54 13.18 -26.29
C GLU A 138 -32.52 13.41 -24.76
N ALA A 139 -33.65 13.17 -24.09
CA ALA A 139 -33.73 13.27 -22.63
C ALA A 139 -32.82 12.25 -21.93
N ALA A 140 -32.85 10.99 -22.38
CA ALA A 140 -32.01 9.92 -21.83
C ALA A 140 -30.51 10.20 -22.07
N GLU A 141 -30.16 10.71 -23.25
CA GLU A 141 -28.78 11.09 -23.60
C GLU A 141 -28.31 12.29 -22.76
N LYS A 142 -29.16 13.31 -22.59
CA LYS A 142 -28.86 14.49 -21.78
C LYS A 142 -28.55 14.14 -20.33
N GLU A 143 -29.34 13.24 -19.73
CA GLU A 143 -29.08 12.77 -18.37
C GLU A 143 -27.75 12.03 -18.23
N LEU A 144 -27.40 11.19 -19.20
CA LEU A 144 -26.11 10.50 -19.24
C LEU A 144 -24.96 11.50 -19.40
N ASN A 145 -25.09 12.47 -20.31
CA ASN A 145 -24.09 13.50 -20.56
C ASN A 145 -23.85 14.39 -19.33
N VAL A 146 -24.87 14.68 -18.52
CA VAL A 146 -24.70 15.38 -17.23
C VAL A 146 -23.85 14.57 -16.26
N ALA A 147 -24.04 13.24 -16.19
CA ALA A 147 -23.20 12.39 -15.35
C ALA A 147 -21.76 12.29 -15.88
N LEU A 148 -21.60 12.10 -17.19
CA LEU A 148 -20.30 12.01 -17.87
C LEU A 148 -19.48 13.30 -17.79
N THR A 149 -20.11 14.47 -17.75
CA THR A 149 -19.41 15.77 -17.60
C THR A 149 -19.05 16.07 -16.15
N LYS A 150 -19.79 15.53 -15.18
CA LYS A 150 -19.50 15.70 -13.75
C LYS A 150 -18.39 14.79 -13.26
N TYR A 151 -18.29 13.56 -13.79
CA TYR A 151 -17.30 12.59 -13.34
C TYR A 151 -15.83 13.05 -13.50
N PRO A 152 -15.39 13.60 -14.65
CA PRO A 152 -14.06 14.17 -14.82
C PRO A 152 -13.75 15.29 -13.82
N LYS A 153 -14.73 16.13 -13.48
CA LYS A 153 -14.54 17.20 -12.48
C LYS A 153 -14.26 16.66 -11.08
N VAL A 154 -14.90 15.53 -10.72
CA VAL A 154 -14.64 14.83 -9.46
C VAL A 154 -13.24 14.21 -9.48
N LEU A 155 -12.84 13.61 -10.60
CA LEU A 155 -11.49 13.07 -10.78
C LEU A 155 -10.43 14.16 -10.68
N GLU A 156 -10.59 15.28 -11.39
CA GLU A 156 -9.66 16.41 -11.35
C GLU A 156 -9.51 16.97 -9.94
N LYS A 157 -10.62 17.14 -9.21
CA LYS A 157 -10.58 17.64 -7.84
C LYS A 157 -9.79 16.74 -6.88
N GLN A 158 -9.84 15.43 -7.07
CA GLN A 158 -9.20 14.46 -6.18
C GLN A 158 -7.76 14.14 -6.61
N LEU A 159 -7.53 13.97 -7.92
CA LEU A 159 -6.25 13.52 -8.48
C LEU A 159 -5.30 14.66 -8.81
N ASN A 160 -5.80 15.86 -9.12
CA ASN A 160 -4.98 17.04 -9.44
C ASN A 160 -4.96 18.03 -8.28
N THR A 161 -4.88 17.52 -7.04
CA THR A 161 -4.68 18.41 -5.91
C THR A 161 -3.27 18.98 -5.98
N ASP A 162 -3.17 20.31 -6.06
CA ASP A 162 -1.88 21.00 -6.10
C ASP A 162 -1.16 20.87 -4.75
N ILE A 163 -0.28 19.85 -4.67
CA ILE A 163 0.52 19.55 -3.48
C ILE A 163 1.60 20.61 -3.23
N ALA A 164 1.98 21.40 -4.24
CA ALA A 164 3.01 22.44 -4.09
C ALA A 164 2.59 23.49 -3.07
N LYS A 165 1.28 23.69 -2.86
CA LYS A 165 0.75 24.56 -1.80
C LYS A 165 1.11 24.11 -0.40
N ALA A 166 1.34 22.82 -0.17
CA ALA A 166 1.77 22.29 1.12
C ALA A 166 3.29 22.34 1.31
N TYR A 167 4.06 22.67 0.26
CA TYR A 167 5.51 22.73 0.31
C TYR A 167 5.98 23.92 1.16
N ARG A 168 7.01 23.69 1.98
CA ARG A 168 7.74 24.73 2.70
C ARG A 168 9.10 24.91 2.02
N ASN A 169 9.39 26.12 1.55
CA ASN A 169 10.67 26.43 0.92
C ASN A 169 11.87 26.38 1.89
N ASN A 170 11.62 26.40 3.20
CA ASN A 170 12.65 26.48 4.24
C ASN A 170 13.02 25.13 4.86
N VAL A 171 12.57 24.01 4.28
CA VAL A 171 13.01 22.68 4.74
C VAL A 171 14.27 22.32 4.00
N GLU A 172 15.41 22.55 4.64
CA GLU A 172 16.70 22.09 4.14
C GLU A 172 16.81 20.58 4.36
N PHE A 173 16.99 19.85 3.26
CA PHE A 173 17.32 18.44 3.31
C PHE A 173 18.83 18.31 3.18
N ASP A 174 19.43 17.49 4.04
CA ASP A 174 20.76 16.97 3.78
C ASP A 174 20.67 16.08 2.52
N THR A 175 21.17 16.62 1.41
CA THR A 175 21.09 15.97 0.09
C THR A 175 21.85 14.64 0.09
N HIS A 176 22.96 14.56 0.84
CA HIS A 176 23.75 13.34 0.97
C HIS A 176 22.95 12.24 1.66
N ILE A 177 22.32 12.54 2.79
CA ILE A 177 21.47 11.59 3.52
C ILE A 177 20.29 11.13 2.66
N VAL A 178 19.63 12.05 1.95
CA VAL A 178 18.51 11.70 1.06
C VAL A 178 18.96 10.78 -0.07
N ASN A 179 20.09 11.08 -0.72
CA ASN A 179 20.64 10.24 -1.78
C ASN A 179 20.99 8.84 -1.25
N GLN A 180 21.61 8.74 -0.08
CA GLN A 180 21.90 7.45 0.55
C GLN A 180 20.63 6.65 0.84
N ILE A 181 19.58 7.29 1.35
CA ILE A 181 18.28 6.65 1.61
C ILE A 181 17.68 6.11 0.30
N ILE A 182 17.74 6.87 -0.79
CA ILE A 182 17.23 6.47 -2.11
C ILE A 182 18.05 5.30 -2.69
N ALA A 183 19.38 5.38 -2.64
CA ALA A 183 20.26 4.31 -3.09
C ALA A 183 20.02 3.01 -2.30
N ASN A 184 19.95 3.10 -0.97
CA ASN A 184 19.62 1.98 -0.10
C ASN A 184 18.25 1.38 -0.39
N PHE A 185 17.26 2.20 -0.73
CA PHE A 185 15.95 1.71 -1.17
C PHE A 185 16.08 0.85 -2.43
N PHE A 186 16.81 1.29 -3.45
CA PHE A 186 17.00 0.49 -4.67
C PHE A 186 17.67 -0.86 -4.38
N TYR A 187 18.76 -0.87 -3.60
CA TYR A 187 19.45 -2.11 -3.23
C TYR A 187 18.58 -3.06 -2.41
N ARG A 188 17.82 -2.53 -1.45
CA ARG A 188 16.87 -3.32 -0.66
C ARG A 188 15.78 -3.96 -1.52
N GLN A 189 15.31 -3.27 -2.55
CA GLN A 189 14.33 -3.81 -3.51
C GLN A 189 14.94 -4.75 -4.56
N GLY A 190 16.26 -4.95 -4.56
CA GLY A 190 16.97 -5.78 -5.54
C GLY A 190 17.18 -5.08 -6.89
N MET A 191 16.97 -3.77 -6.96
CA MET A 191 17.17 -2.95 -8.16
C MET A 191 18.62 -2.45 -8.24
N PHE A 192 19.59 -3.37 -8.28
CA PHE A 192 21.02 -3.04 -8.17
C PHE A 192 21.51 -2.14 -9.31
N ASP A 193 21.13 -2.43 -10.55
CA ASP A 193 21.55 -1.62 -11.72
C ASP A 193 21.08 -0.16 -11.61
N ILE A 194 19.85 0.05 -11.09
CA ILE A 194 19.28 1.39 -10.89
C ILE A 194 20.00 2.08 -9.74
N GLY A 195 20.27 1.37 -8.64
CA GLY A 195 21.03 1.89 -7.51
C GLY A 195 22.44 2.33 -7.92
N ASP A 196 23.13 1.51 -8.72
CA ASP A 196 24.49 1.78 -9.21
C ASP A 196 24.51 3.02 -10.12
N CYS A 197 23.54 3.10 -11.05
CA CYS A 197 23.37 4.27 -11.91
C CYS A 197 23.11 5.54 -11.08
N PHE A 198 22.21 5.45 -10.09
CA PHE A 198 21.86 6.58 -9.24
C PHE A 198 23.06 7.07 -8.42
N VAL A 199 23.83 6.17 -7.80
CA VAL A 199 25.05 6.52 -7.05
C VAL A 199 26.09 7.16 -7.96
N ALA A 200 26.29 6.63 -9.17
CA ALA A 200 27.24 7.19 -10.14
C ALA A 200 26.85 8.61 -10.59
N GLU A 201 25.56 8.87 -10.83
CA GLU A 201 25.06 10.19 -11.26
C GLU A 201 25.08 11.23 -10.13
N THR A 202 24.84 10.80 -8.89
CA THR A 202 24.85 11.68 -7.71
C THR A 202 26.25 11.96 -7.17
N GLY A 203 27.27 11.20 -7.61
CA GLY A 203 28.64 11.32 -7.11
C GLY A 203 28.81 10.80 -5.68
N GLU A 204 27.86 10.00 -5.20
CA GLU A 204 27.88 9.42 -3.87
C GLU A 204 28.92 8.29 -3.78
N SER A 205 29.44 8.06 -2.57
CA SER A 205 30.32 6.91 -2.32
C SER A 205 29.56 5.58 -2.41
N GLU A 206 30.22 4.50 -2.81
CA GLU A 206 29.63 3.16 -2.84
C GLU A 206 29.04 2.80 -1.47
N CYS A 207 27.76 2.40 -1.46
CA CYS A 207 27.07 2.06 -0.22
C CYS A 207 27.56 0.71 0.33
N SER A 208 27.99 0.70 1.59
CA SER A 208 28.48 -0.51 2.28
C SER A 208 27.47 -1.65 2.31
N THR A 209 26.17 -1.34 2.33
CA THR A 209 25.08 -2.33 2.41
C THR A 209 24.75 -2.99 1.07
N ARG A 210 25.24 -2.46 -0.06
CA ARG A 210 24.96 -2.98 -1.42
C ARG A 210 25.31 -4.46 -1.53
N LYS A 211 26.52 -4.85 -1.13
CA LYS A 211 27.01 -6.24 -1.22
C LYS A 211 26.17 -7.18 -0.35
N SER A 212 25.79 -6.73 0.84
CA SER A 212 24.96 -7.49 1.76
C SER A 212 23.54 -7.69 1.21
N PHE A 213 22.90 -6.65 0.66
CA PHE A 213 21.60 -6.81 0.01
C PHE A 213 21.67 -7.70 -1.24
N MET A 214 22.79 -7.69 -1.97
CA MET A 214 23.00 -8.59 -3.11
C MET A 214 23.05 -10.05 -2.67
N GLU A 215 23.80 -10.39 -1.63
CA GLU A 215 23.81 -11.75 -1.04
C GLU A 215 22.41 -12.14 -0.55
N MET A 216 21.72 -11.26 0.17
CA MET A 216 20.35 -11.51 0.64
C MET A 216 19.41 -11.84 -0.52
N HIS A 217 19.43 -11.07 -1.61
CA HIS A 217 18.61 -11.34 -2.80
C HIS A 217 19.00 -12.64 -3.50
N GLN A 218 20.28 -13.01 -3.53
CA GLN A 218 20.71 -14.32 -4.07
C GLN A 218 20.10 -15.48 -3.26
N ILE A 219 20.10 -15.38 -1.93
CA ILE A 219 19.47 -16.37 -1.05
C ILE A 219 17.95 -16.41 -1.30
N LEU A 220 17.28 -15.26 -1.38
CA LEU A 220 15.84 -15.18 -1.63
C LEU A 220 15.45 -15.77 -2.99
N GLU A 221 16.26 -15.55 -4.03
CA GLU A 221 16.05 -16.18 -5.35
C GLU A 221 16.27 -17.69 -5.33
N ALA A 222 17.22 -18.19 -4.54
CA ALA A 222 17.38 -19.63 -4.31
C ALA A 222 16.13 -20.22 -3.63
N MET A 223 15.63 -19.57 -2.58
CA MET A 223 14.41 -20.01 -1.89
C MET A 223 13.19 -20.06 -2.83
N LYS A 224 13.06 -19.10 -3.76
CA LYS A 224 12.00 -19.12 -4.79
C LYS A 224 12.09 -20.33 -5.71
N ARG A 225 13.29 -20.85 -5.95
CA ARG A 225 13.55 -22.08 -6.71
C ARG A 225 13.46 -23.36 -5.86
N ARG A 226 12.94 -23.28 -4.63
CA ARG A 226 12.90 -24.35 -3.62
C ARG A 226 14.27 -24.79 -3.09
N ASP A 227 15.31 -24.02 -3.36
CA ASP A 227 16.64 -24.26 -2.81
C ASP A 227 16.81 -23.52 -1.48
N LEU A 228 16.83 -24.27 -0.39
CA LEU A 228 16.98 -23.75 0.97
C LEU A 228 18.43 -23.77 1.46
N GLU A 229 19.36 -24.37 0.72
CA GLU A 229 20.74 -24.55 1.17
C GLU A 229 21.43 -23.21 1.48
N PRO A 230 21.37 -22.17 0.61
CA PRO A 230 21.97 -20.87 0.92
C PRO A 230 21.37 -20.22 2.17
N ALA A 231 20.05 -20.35 2.38
CA ALA A 231 19.36 -19.77 3.53
C ALA A 231 19.75 -20.48 4.83
N LEU A 232 19.83 -21.81 4.82
CA LEU A 232 20.27 -22.61 5.96
C LEU A 232 21.73 -22.32 6.32
N ASN A 233 22.62 -22.25 5.34
CA ASN A 233 24.04 -21.93 5.56
C ASN A 233 24.22 -20.54 6.16
N TRP A 234 23.47 -19.55 5.66
CA TRP A 234 23.47 -18.20 6.22
C TRP A 234 22.95 -18.19 7.66
N ALA A 235 21.85 -18.91 7.95
CA ALA A 235 21.27 -18.97 9.29
C ALA A 235 22.24 -19.63 10.30
N ILE A 236 22.85 -20.75 9.93
CA ILE A 236 23.86 -21.44 10.77
C ILE A 236 25.04 -20.52 11.08
N SER A 237 25.56 -19.82 10.07
CA SER A 237 26.68 -18.89 10.20
C SER A 237 26.37 -17.70 11.13
N ASN A 238 25.07 -17.37 11.30
CA ASN A 238 24.59 -16.27 12.13
C ASN A 238 23.81 -16.73 13.36
N SER A 239 23.85 -18.03 13.69
CA SER A 239 22.98 -18.67 14.69
C SER A 239 23.00 -18.01 16.06
N GLU A 240 24.17 -17.67 16.59
CA GLU A 240 24.28 -16.99 17.89
C GLU A 240 23.64 -15.59 17.88
N LYS A 241 23.76 -14.85 16.78
CA LYS A 241 23.12 -13.53 16.64
C LYS A 241 21.59 -13.67 16.51
N LEU A 242 21.12 -14.69 15.78
CA LEU A 242 19.69 -15.00 15.65
C LEU A 242 19.06 -15.39 16.99
N LYS A 243 19.77 -16.16 17.83
CA LYS A 243 19.34 -16.50 19.19
C LYS A 243 19.24 -15.26 20.09
N GLN A 244 20.22 -14.36 20.02
CA GLN A 244 20.17 -13.08 20.75
C GLN A 244 18.97 -12.22 20.33
N ALA A 245 18.66 -12.21 19.03
CA ALA A 245 17.48 -11.54 18.46
C ALA A 245 16.16 -12.30 18.72
N ARG A 246 16.19 -13.46 19.40
CA ARG A 246 15.05 -14.36 19.64
C ARG A 246 14.27 -14.69 18.35
N SER A 247 14.99 -14.89 17.25
CA SER A 247 14.40 -15.24 15.96
C SER A 247 14.06 -16.72 15.87
N ASP A 248 12.92 -17.04 15.24
CA ASP A 248 12.49 -18.40 14.91
C ASP A 248 12.85 -18.80 13.46
N LEU A 249 13.70 -18.02 12.78
CA LEU A 249 14.07 -18.22 11.38
C LEU A 249 14.66 -19.61 11.11
N GLU A 250 15.61 -20.06 11.95
CA GLU A 250 16.25 -21.37 11.80
C GLU A 250 15.21 -22.50 11.83
N LEU A 251 14.28 -22.44 12.78
CA LEU A 251 13.20 -23.42 12.91
C LEU A 251 12.30 -23.39 11.66
N LYS A 252 11.94 -22.20 11.14
CA LYS A 252 11.15 -22.09 9.90
C LYS A 252 11.88 -22.72 8.71
N LEU A 253 13.18 -22.44 8.53
CA LEU A 253 13.97 -22.98 7.42
C LEU A 253 14.12 -24.49 7.53
N HIS A 254 14.45 -25.01 8.72
CA HIS A 254 14.51 -26.46 8.95
C HIS A 254 13.15 -27.13 8.74
N SER A 255 12.04 -26.47 9.11
CA SER A 255 10.68 -26.99 8.88
C SER A 255 10.35 -27.10 7.39
N LEU A 256 10.70 -26.07 6.61
CA LEU A 256 10.51 -26.10 5.16
C LEU A 256 11.37 -27.20 4.50
N HIS A 257 12.63 -27.33 4.89
CA HIS A 257 13.51 -28.35 4.33
C HIS A 257 13.06 -29.77 4.69
N PHE A 258 12.58 -29.97 5.92
CA PHE A 258 11.96 -31.22 6.33
C PHE A 258 10.75 -31.58 5.44
N LEU A 259 9.90 -30.60 5.11
CA LEU A 259 8.74 -30.81 4.24
C LEU A 259 9.15 -31.18 2.81
N GLU A 260 10.23 -30.61 2.28
CA GLU A 260 10.77 -30.99 0.96
C GLU A 260 11.28 -32.44 0.97
N ILE A 261 12.11 -32.82 1.95
CA ILE A 261 12.58 -34.22 2.10
C ILE A 261 11.39 -35.18 2.25
N ALA A 262 10.38 -34.78 3.03
CA ALA A 262 9.17 -35.57 3.25
C ALA A 262 8.37 -35.80 1.96
N GLN A 263 8.33 -34.81 1.05
CA GLN A 263 7.62 -34.92 -0.24
C GLN A 263 8.33 -35.86 -1.23
N ASP A 264 9.64 -35.98 -1.16
CA ASP A 264 10.45 -36.90 -1.98
C ASP A 264 10.29 -38.39 -1.58
N GLN A 265 9.30 -38.70 -0.73
CA GLN A 265 8.93 -40.04 -0.26
C GLN A 265 10.04 -40.76 0.54
N ASN A 266 11.10 -40.06 0.95
CA ASN A 266 12.16 -40.62 1.79
C ASN A 266 11.87 -40.39 3.27
N SER A 267 10.87 -41.09 3.81
CA SER A 267 10.44 -40.93 5.22
C SER A 267 11.58 -41.17 6.22
N GLN A 268 12.54 -42.04 5.90
CA GLN A 268 13.66 -42.33 6.80
C GLN A 268 14.66 -41.17 6.88
N GLU A 269 14.94 -40.52 5.76
CA GLU A 269 15.78 -39.34 5.70
C GLU A 269 15.14 -38.16 6.44
N ALA A 270 13.83 -37.93 6.23
CA ALA A 270 13.09 -36.90 6.95
C ALA A 270 13.13 -37.12 8.48
N ILE A 271 12.96 -38.36 8.95
CA ILE A 271 13.04 -38.70 10.38
C ILE A 271 14.45 -38.43 10.93
N ASN A 272 15.49 -38.82 10.20
CA ASN A 272 16.87 -38.58 10.62
C ASN A 272 17.18 -37.08 10.68
N TYR A 273 16.69 -36.31 9.71
CA TYR A 273 16.81 -34.86 9.70
C TYR A 273 16.11 -34.22 10.91
N ALA A 274 14.86 -34.61 11.18
CA ALA A 274 14.11 -34.13 12.33
C ALA A 274 14.82 -34.39 13.66
N ARG A 275 15.36 -35.59 13.86
CA ARG A 275 16.12 -35.94 15.08
C ARG A 275 17.36 -35.06 15.28
N LYS A 276 18.04 -34.71 14.19
CA LYS A 276 19.26 -33.90 14.23
C LYS A 276 18.97 -32.42 14.50
N HIS A 277 17.94 -31.86 13.89
CA HIS A 277 17.75 -30.41 13.84
C HIS A 277 16.63 -29.89 14.76
N PHE A 278 15.64 -30.71 15.14
CA PHE A 278 14.53 -30.24 15.97
C PHE A 278 14.69 -30.48 17.48
N ALA A 279 15.64 -31.32 17.90
CA ALA A 279 15.82 -31.69 19.31
C ALA A 279 16.10 -30.51 20.25
N ILE A 280 16.60 -29.39 19.72
CA ILE A 280 16.97 -28.20 20.47
C ILE A 280 15.80 -27.24 20.75
N TYR A 281 14.65 -27.41 20.09
CA TYR A 281 13.51 -26.49 20.16
C TYR A 281 12.40 -27.03 21.06
N LEU A 282 12.67 -27.12 22.37
CA LEU A 282 11.72 -27.68 23.35
C LEU A 282 10.42 -26.86 23.44
N ASP A 283 10.52 -25.54 23.32
CA ASP A 283 9.37 -24.63 23.44
C ASP A 283 8.41 -24.69 22.24
N SER A 284 8.86 -25.22 21.09
CA SER A 284 8.06 -25.37 19.85
C SER A 284 7.70 -26.82 19.56
N PHE A 285 7.77 -27.68 20.57
CA PHE A 285 7.50 -29.12 20.43
C PHE A 285 6.10 -29.43 19.87
N PRO A 286 5.01 -28.73 20.23
CA PRO A 286 3.68 -29.00 19.65
C PRO A 286 3.64 -28.79 18.12
N GLU A 287 4.27 -27.72 17.63
CA GLU A 287 4.36 -27.42 16.20
C GLU A 287 5.23 -28.44 15.47
N ILE A 288 6.37 -28.80 16.06
CA ILE A 288 7.28 -29.84 15.54
C ILE A 288 6.58 -31.20 15.50
N GLN A 289 5.77 -31.53 16.51
CA GLN A 289 5.01 -32.77 16.54
C GLN A 289 4.00 -32.84 15.37
N LYS A 290 3.26 -31.75 15.11
CA LYS A 290 2.38 -31.68 13.92
C LYS A 290 3.16 -31.87 12.63
N LEU A 291 4.31 -31.22 12.53
CA LEU A 291 5.20 -31.33 11.37
C LEU A 291 5.65 -32.77 11.16
N VAL A 292 6.13 -33.46 12.20
CA VAL A 292 6.56 -34.86 12.11
C VAL A 292 5.38 -35.80 11.84
N CYS A 293 4.22 -35.58 12.46
CA CYS A 293 3.01 -36.36 12.21
C CYS A 293 2.49 -36.22 10.77
N SER A 294 2.81 -35.13 10.07
CA SER A 294 2.45 -34.95 8.66
C SER A 294 3.05 -36.03 7.74
N LEU A 295 4.15 -36.68 8.16
CA LEU A 295 4.75 -37.82 7.45
C LEU A 295 3.79 -39.00 7.29
N LEU A 296 2.83 -39.18 8.22
CA LEU A 296 1.81 -40.22 8.11
C LEU A 296 0.87 -39.98 6.91
N TRP A 297 0.84 -38.76 6.40
CA TRP A 297 -0.05 -38.29 5.35
C TRP A 297 0.70 -37.85 4.08
N THR A 298 2.00 -38.13 3.92
CA THR A 298 2.82 -37.68 2.78
C THR A 298 2.16 -37.89 1.41
N ARG A 299 1.41 -39.00 1.22
CA ARG A 299 0.74 -39.32 -0.05
C ARG A 299 -0.58 -38.57 -0.29
N ASN A 300 -1.20 -38.01 0.75
CA ASN A 300 -2.50 -37.33 0.72
C ASN A 300 -2.50 -36.12 1.67
N LEU A 301 -1.42 -35.33 1.67
CA LEU A 301 -1.25 -34.23 2.62
C LEU A 301 -2.32 -33.15 2.43
N ASP A 302 -2.82 -33.00 1.20
CA ASP A 302 -3.93 -32.13 0.79
C ASP A 302 -5.25 -32.46 1.50
N LYS A 303 -5.48 -33.74 1.83
CA LYS A 303 -6.69 -34.22 2.52
C LYS A 303 -6.48 -34.43 4.01
N SER A 304 -5.29 -34.12 4.51
CA SER A 304 -4.92 -34.34 5.90
C SER A 304 -5.29 -33.15 6.79
N PRO A 305 -5.33 -33.34 8.12
CA PRO A 305 -5.40 -32.23 9.09
C PRO A 305 -4.21 -31.25 9.01
N TYR A 306 -3.17 -31.59 8.26
CA TYR A 306 -1.91 -30.84 8.14
C TYR A 306 -1.75 -30.14 6.78
N SER A 307 -2.85 -29.93 6.04
CA SER A 307 -2.84 -29.28 4.72
C SER A 307 -2.28 -27.85 4.75
N GLU A 308 -2.22 -27.21 5.91
CA GLU A 308 -1.54 -25.93 6.14
C GLU A 308 -0.05 -25.96 5.72
N PHE A 309 0.61 -27.11 5.80
CA PHE A 309 2.02 -27.27 5.40
C PHE A 309 2.24 -27.21 3.88
N LEU A 310 1.18 -27.31 3.08
CA LEU A 310 1.25 -27.10 1.62
C LEU A 310 1.12 -25.62 1.23
N SER A 311 0.81 -24.74 2.19
CA SER A 311 0.53 -23.34 1.90
C SER A 311 1.79 -22.61 1.39
N PRO A 312 1.71 -21.92 0.23
CA PRO A 312 2.78 -21.02 -0.22
C PRO A 312 3.11 -19.91 0.78
N ALA A 313 2.19 -19.61 1.72
CA ALA A 313 2.40 -18.63 2.76
C ALA A 313 3.59 -18.97 3.67
N LEU A 314 3.89 -20.26 3.90
CA LEU A 314 5.03 -20.66 4.75
C LEU A 314 6.37 -20.19 4.15
N TRP A 315 6.53 -20.35 2.85
CA TRP A 315 7.71 -19.90 2.12
C TRP A 315 7.81 -18.38 2.09
N ASN A 316 6.69 -17.69 1.84
CA ASN A 316 6.65 -16.23 1.89
C ASN A 316 6.98 -15.69 3.30
N ASN A 317 6.51 -16.36 4.35
CA ASN A 317 6.78 -15.97 5.73
C ASN A 317 8.25 -16.22 6.11
N ALA A 318 8.84 -17.35 5.69
CA ALA A 318 10.25 -17.62 5.89
C ALA A 318 11.14 -16.61 5.14
N ALA A 319 10.78 -16.25 3.90
CA ALA A 319 11.48 -15.23 3.13
C ALA A 319 11.39 -13.84 3.79
N LYS A 320 10.21 -13.44 4.27
CA LYS A 320 10.03 -12.19 5.03
C LYS A 320 10.84 -12.19 6.32
N GLU A 321 10.84 -13.30 7.05
CA GLU A 321 11.61 -13.45 8.27
C GLU A 321 13.11 -13.37 7.99
N LEU A 322 13.59 -14.01 6.93
CA LEU A 322 14.96 -13.91 6.48
C LEU A 322 15.34 -12.46 6.20
N THR A 323 14.55 -11.74 5.39
CA THR A 323 14.78 -10.31 5.10
C THR A 323 14.84 -9.48 6.39
N ARG A 324 13.91 -9.72 7.32
CA ARG A 324 13.86 -9.03 8.62
C ARG A 324 15.15 -9.24 9.41
N GLN A 325 15.57 -10.49 9.59
CA GLN A 325 16.78 -10.80 10.34
C GLN A 325 18.03 -10.30 9.64
N TYR A 326 18.09 -10.40 8.32
CA TYR A 326 19.22 -9.89 7.54
C TYR A 326 19.38 -8.38 7.75
N CYS A 327 18.29 -7.60 7.69
CA CYS A 327 18.33 -6.16 7.99
C CYS A 327 18.75 -5.88 9.43
N ASN A 328 18.18 -6.60 10.40
CA ASN A 328 18.52 -6.42 11.81
C ASN A 328 20.02 -6.65 12.08
N LEU A 329 20.62 -7.68 11.46
CA LEU A 329 22.04 -8.00 11.62
C LEU A 329 22.96 -6.97 10.95
N LEU A 330 22.47 -6.25 9.93
CA LEU A 330 23.17 -5.12 9.33
C LEU A 330 23.04 -3.81 10.14
N GLY A 331 22.22 -3.80 11.20
CA GLY A 331 21.86 -2.56 11.90
C GLY A 331 20.91 -1.66 11.10
N GLU A 332 20.25 -2.23 10.08
CA GLU A 332 19.31 -1.55 9.21
C GLU A 332 17.87 -1.79 9.69
N SER A 333 17.00 -0.79 9.50
CA SER A 333 15.57 -0.99 9.76
C SER A 333 14.99 -2.07 8.84
N THR A 334 14.00 -2.85 9.30
CA THR A 334 13.34 -3.86 8.46
C THR A 334 12.61 -3.22 7.29
N GLU A 335 11.86 -2.15 7.58
CA GLU A 335 11.20 -1.35 6.55
C GLU A 335 12.15 -0.29 6.01
N SER A 336 12.00 0.08 4.74
CA SER A 336 12.82 1.14 4.16
C SER A 336 12.44 2.50 4.76
N PRO A 337 13.42 3.31 5.19
CA PRO A 337 13.17 4.67 5.64
C PRO A 337 12.41 5.50 4.60
N LEU A 338 12.75 5.37 3.31
CA LEU A 338 12.05 6.06 2.23
C LEU A 338 10.56 5.69 2.16
N SER A 339 10.26 4.39 2.23
CA SER A 339 8.89 3.88 2.17
C SER A 339 8.06 4.36 3.35
N ILE A 340 8.64 4.32 4.55
CA ILE A 340 8.01 4.80 5.79
C ILE A 340 7.75 6.31 5.71
N THR A 341 8.74 7.11 5.33
CA THR A 341 8.61 8.57 5.21
C THR A 341 7.55 8.97 4.18
N ILE A 342 7.52 8.32 3.02
CA ILE A 342 6.49 8.57 2.01
C ILE A 342 5.10 8.18 2.54
N SER A 343 4.99 7.06 3.25
CA SER A 343 3.73 6.59 3.83
C SER A 343 3.20 7.55 4.90
N ALA A 344 4.06 7.99 5.83
CA ALA A 344 3.71 8.97 6.86
C ALA A 344 3.33 10.33 6.24
N GLY A 345 4.14 10.80 5.27
CA GLY A 345 3.87 12.04 4.54
C GLY A 345 2.54 12.00 3.80
N THR A 346 2.21 10.85 3.20
CA THR A 346 0.93 10.62 2.53
C THR A 346 -0.26 10.72 3.49
N GLN A 347 -0.16 10.17 4.70
CA GLN A 347 -1.23 10.29 5.71
C GLN A 347 -1.40 11.74 6.19
N THR A 348 -0.29 12.47 6.25
CA THR A 348 -0.25 13.85 6.75
C THR A 348 -0.73 14.88 5.71
N LEU A 349 -0.46 14.63 4.43
CA LEU A 349 -0.65 15.58 3.33
C LEU A 349 -2.07 16.16 3.23
N PRO A 350 -3.17 15.39 3.37
CA PRO A 350 -4.53 15.95 3.32
C PRO A 350 -4.79 16.98 4.43
N VAL A 351 -4.25 16.76 5.63
CA VAL A 351 -4.37 17.68 6.77
C VAL A 351 -3.62 18.97 6.45
N LEU A 352 -2.41 18.87 5.91
CA LEU A 352 -1.61 20.03 5.50
C LEU A 352 -2.31 20.85 4.42
N LEU A 353 -2.85 20.21 3.38
CA LEU A 353 -3.56 20.89 2.30
C LEU A 353 -4.82 21.60 2.79
N LYS A 354 -5.58 20.95 3.69
CA LYS A 354 -6.74 21.57 4.32
C LYS A 354 -6.35 22.78 5.15
N TYR A 355 -5.28 22.67 5.93
CA TYR A 355 -4.74 23.76 6.74
C TYR A 355 -4.30 24.95 5.86
N MET A 356 -3.59 24.69 4.77
CA MET A 356 -3.14 25.73 3.84
C MET A 356 -4.30 26.49 3.19
N ASN A 357 -5.38 25.79 2.83
CA ASN A 357 -6.58 26.44 2.30
C ASN A 357 -7.26 27.37 3.33
N VAL A 358 -7.21 27.03 4.63
CA VAL A 358 -7.75 27.87 5.71
C VAL A 358 -6.83 29.06 6.00
N MET A 359 -5.52 28.84 5.99
CA MET A 359 -4.52 29.86 6.34
C MET A 359 -4.18 30.83 5.21
N ALA A 360 -4.50 30.53 3.95
CA ALA A 360 -4.38 31.46 2.83
C ALA A 360 -5.07 32.82 3.11
N ASN A 361 -6.10 32.82 3.98
CA ASN A 361 -6.83 34.02 4.36
C ASN A 361 -6.20 34.81 5.54
N LYS A 362 -5.23 34.25 6.26
CA LYS A 362 -4.73 34.80 7.54
C LYS A 362 -3.33 35.45 7.48
N LYS A 363 -2.63 35.43 6.33
CA LYS A 363 -1.26 35.96 6.17
C LYS A 363 -0.30 35.57 7.32
N LEU A 364 -0.52 34.43 7.99
CA LEU A 364 0.48 33.89 8.90
C LEU A 364 1.56 33.25 8.04
N ASP A 365 2.81 33.53 8.38
CA ASP A 365 3.96 33.08 7.62
C ASP A 365 4.20 31.58 7.88
N TRP A 366 3.43 30.75 7.17
CA TRP A 366 3.56 29.30 7.17
C TRP A 366 5.02 28.85 6.93
N GLN A 367 5.81 29.68 6.23
CA GLN A 367 7.21 29.41 5.93
C GLN A 367 8.12 29.53 7.16
N SER A 368 7.73 30.28 8.20
CA SER A 368 8.54 30.50 9.39
C SER A 368 8.16 29.60 10.58
N MET A 369 7.18 28.70 10.43
CA MET A 369 6.76 27.80 11.50
C MET A 369 7.66 26.56 11.57
N GLU A 370 8.31 26.35 12.71
CA GLU A 370 9.08 25.12 12.98
C GLU A 370 8.15 23.92 13.25
N GLN A 371 7.00 24.15 13.88
CA GLN A 371 6.05 23.09 14.27
C GLN A 371 4.70 23.23 13.57
N LEU A 372 4.00 22.11 13.41
CA LEU A 372 2.62 22.12 12.91
C LEU A 372 1.68 22.59 14.03
N PRO A 373 0.79 23.56 13.78
CA PRO A 373 -0.17 24.04 14.78
C PRO A 373 -1.36 23.11 14.98
N VAL A 374 -1.43 22.02 14.21
CA VAL A 374 -2.44 20.97 14.33
C VAL A 374 -1.69 19.66 14.54
N ALA A 375 -2.10 18.89 15.54
CA ALA A 375 -1.59 17.54 15.75
C ALA A 375 -1.99 16.65 14.58
N VAL A 376 -1.03 15.92 14.03
CA VAL A 376 -1.28 14.90 13.01
C VAL A 376 -1.23 13.56 13.70
N GLU A 377 -2.38 12.91 13.80
CA GLU A 377 -2.48 11.56 14.37
C GLU A 377 -1.99 10.56 13.32
N LEU A 378 -0.72 10.20 13.42
CA LEU A 378 -0.14 9.08 12.67
C LEU A 378 -0.43 7.77 13.40
N SER A 379 -0.62 6.68 12.65
CA SER A 379 -0.76 5.33 13.20
C SER A 379 0.48 4.92 14.02
N GLU A 380 0.27 3.99 14.96
CA GLU A 380 1.32 3.46 15.84
C GLU A 380 2.52 2.87 15.08
N GLU A 381 2.33 2.44 13.83
CA GLU A 381 3.37 1.93 12.93
C GLU A 381 4.48 2.96 12.60
N PHE A 382 4.26 4.26 12.86
CA PHE A 382 5.25 5.33 12.69
C PHE A 382 5.95 5.74 14.00
N GLN A 383 5.67 5.06 15.11
CA GLN A 383 6.26 5.35 16.41
C GLN A 383 7.49 4.46 16.65
N PHE A 384 8.65 4.91 16.15
CA PHE A 384 9.91 4.15 16.21
C PHE A 384 10.65 4.23 17.55
N HIS A 385 10.36 5.27 18.34
CA HIS A 385 11.03 5.52 19.60
C HIS A 385 10.01 5.91 20.66
N SER A 386 10.25 5.50 21.91
CA SER A 386 9.48 5.99 23.03
C SER A 386 9.72 7.49 23.21
N VAL A 387 8.65 8.27 23.17
CA VAL A 387 8.69 9.71 23.39
C VAL A 387 7.96 10.02 24.68
N PHE A 388 8.59 10.77 25.57
CA PHE A 388 7.93 11.33 26.74
C PHE A 388 7.62 12.82 26.51
N VAL A 389 6.35 13.19 26.70
CA VAL A 389 5.89 14.59 26.72
C VAL A 389 5.57 14.97 28.15
N CYS A 390 6.20 16.03 28.65
CA CYS A 390 5.98 16.50 30.02
C CYS A 390 4.53 16.94 30.18
N PRO A 391 3.78 16.39 31.14
CA PRO A 391 2.36 16.69 31.23
C PRO A 391 2.08 18.09 31.82
N VAL A 392 3.10 18.74 32.40
CA VAL A 392 3.03 20.13 32.90
C VAL A 392 3.48 21.14 31.86
N SER A 393 4.69 21.00 31.30
CA SER A 393 5.16 21.95 30.27
C SER A 393 4.54 21.72 28.90
N LYS A 394 3.96 20.52 28.67
CA LYS A 394 3.46 20.05 27.36
C LYS A 394 4.55 20.02 26.28
N GLU A 395 5.80 19.97 26.70
CA GLU A 395 6.97 19.89 25.82
C GLU A 395 7.47 18.45 25.77
N GLN A 396 7.91 18.02 24.59
CA GLN A 396 8.63 16.77 24.41
C GLN A 396 9.98 16.81 25.16
N SER A 397 10.34 15.71 25.81
CA SER A 397 11.65 15.55 26.46
C SER A 397 12.79 15.47 25.44
N SER A 398 13.98 15.88 25.86
CA SER A 398 15.22 15.82 25.07
C SER A 398 16.39 15.38 25.96
N ASP A 399 17.56 15.15 25.38
CA ASP A 399 18.77 14.80 26.14
C ASP A 399 19.15 15.88 27.17
N ASP A 400 18.94 17.15 26.83
CA ASP A 400 19.17 18.29 27.73
C ASP A 400 18.03 18.49 28.75
N ASN A 401 16.83 18.01 28.42
CA ASN A 401 15.64 18.10 29.26
C ASN A 401 14.97 16.73 29.43
N PRO A 402 15.66 15.78 30.09
CA PRO A 402 15.20 14.40 30.12
C PRO A 402 14.00 14.22 31.06
N PRO A 403 13.23 13.13 30.88
CA PRO A 403 12.19 12.72 31.81
C PRO A 403 12.84 12.30 33.14
N MET A 404 12.33 12.87 34.23
CA MET A 404 12.79 12.62 35.59
C MET A 404 11.65 12.01 36.40
N MET A 405 11.86 10.80 36.89
CA MET A 405 10.96 10.14 37.84
C MET A 405 11.19 10.70 39.24
N MET A 406 10.12 11.20 39.85
CA MET A 406 10.10 11.68 41.22
C MET A 406 9.97 10.51 42.21
N SER A 407 10.25 10.75 43.50
CA SER A 407 10.13 9.72 44.54
C SER A 407 8.72 9.15 44.72
N CYS A 408 7.69 9.84 44.23
CA CYS A 408 6.30 9.37 44.20
C CYS A 408 5.94 8.53 42.95
N GLY A 409 6.88 8.31 42.03
CA GLY A 409 6.69 7.54 40.80
C GLY A 409 6.16 8.34 39.60
N HIS A 410 5.63 9.55 39.81
CA HIS A 410 5.26 10.44 38.70
C HIS A 410 6.50 11.00 37.99
N VAL A 411 6.35 11.31 36.70
CA VAL A 411 7.45 11.73 35.82
C VAL A 411 7.19 13.14 35.29
N LEU A 412 8.21 14.00 35.34
CA LEU A 412 8.22 15.34 34.75
C LEU A 412 9.57 15.60 34.08
N CYS A 413 9.63 16.53 33.14
CA CYS A 413 10.92 16.92 32.57
C CYS A 413 11.80 17.66 33.58
N LYS A 414 13.14 17.49 33.47
CA LYS A 414 14.16 18.09 34.35
C LYS A 414 13.99 19.60 34.53
N GLN A 415 13.75 20.33 33.45
CA GLN A 415 13.53 21.78 33.49
C GLN A 415 12.24 22.16 34.24
N THR A 416 11.17 21.37 34.10
CA THR A 416 9.93 21.57 34.86
C THR A 416 10.18 21.41 36.36
N ILE A 417 10.88 20.34 36.76
CA ILE A 417 11.27 20.11 38.15
C ILE A 417 12.09 21.29 38.69
N ASN A 418 13.10 21.74 37.92
CA ASN A 418 13.93 22.88 38.30
C ASN A 418 13.17 24.20 38.40
N LYS A 419 12.13 24.42 37.59
CA LYS A 419 11.28 25.61 37.67
C LYS A 419 10.37 25.54 38.91
N MET A 420 9.81 24.37 39.21
CA MET A 420 8.93 24.18 40.37
C MET A 420 9.68 24.29 41.70
N SER A 421 10.95 23.87 41.75
CA SER A 421 11.76 23.96 42.96
C SER A 421 12.28 25.37 43.27
N LYS A 422 12.47 26.23 42.25
CA LYS A 422 12.87 27.63 42.44
C LYS A 422 11.87 28.46 43.24
N ASN A 423 10.60 28.04 43.26
CA ASN A 423 9.54 28.70 44.01
C ASN A 423 9.35 28.13 45.43
N GLY A 424 10.15 27.14 45.83
CA GLY A 424 10.09 26.50 47.16
C GLY A 424 11.24 26.94 48.08
N SER A 425 11.01 26.88 49.40
CA SER A 425 12.09 27.04 50.38
C SER A 425 12.72 25.67 50.65
N LYS A 426 14.02 25.54 50.36
CA LYS A 426 14.81 24.28 50.34
C LYS A 426 14.50 23.43 49.11
N SER A 427 15.43 22.57 48.69
CA SER A 427 15.47 21.82 47.41
C SER A 427 14.32 20.81 47.18
N SER A 428 13.10 21.13 47.61
CA SER A 428 11.89 20.34 47.47
C SER A 428 10.75 21.13 46.83
N PHE A 429 9.80 20.41 46.24
CA PHE A 429 8.61 20.96 45.61
C PHE A 429 7.44 19.97 45.75
N LYS A 430 6.21 20.44 45.59
CA LYS A 430 5.03 19.57 45.57
C LYS A 430 4.80 18.97 44.19
N CYS A 431 4.57 17.67 44.14
CA CYS A 431 4.14 17.02 42.91
C CYS A 431 2.79 17.61 42.45
N PRO A 432 2.61 17.90 41.15
CA PRO A 432 1.35 18.44 40.63
C PRO A 432 0.22 17.40 40.58
N TYR A 433 0.55 16.10 40.67
CA TYR A 433 -0.41 14.99 40.57
C TYR A 433 -0.72 14.33 41.91
N CYS A 434 0.03 14.62 42.96
CA CYS A 434 -0.17 14.00 44.28
C CYS A 434 0.33 14.91 45.41
N PRO A 435 -0.16 14.73 46.65
CA PRO A 435 0.19 15.62 47.77
C PRO A 435 1.64 15.47 48.28
N THR A 436 2.42 14.54 47.73
CA THR A 436 3.79 14.26 48.17
C THR A 436 4.76 15.40 47.86
N ASP A 437 5.53 15.81 48.88
CA ASP A 437 6.69 16.67 48.71
C ASP A 437 7.87 15.85 48.16
N VAL A 438 8.48 16.34 47.09
CA VAL A 438 9.56 15.68 46.35
C VAL A 438 10.85 16.46 46.56
N ASP A 439 11.92 15.79 46.97
CA ASP A 439 13.28 16.32 46.99
C ASP A 439 13.94 16.08 45.62
N ILE A 440 14.48 17.14 45.02
CA ILE A 440 15.13 17.09 43.69
C ILE A 440 16.27 16.06 43.67
N SER A 441 17.00 15.92 44.78
CA SER A 441 18.13 14.98 44.87
C SER A 441 17.72 13.51 44.72
N ARG A 442 16.43 13.20 44.94
CA ARG A 442 15.86 11.85 44.81
C ARG A 442 15.22 11.60 43.44
N CYS A 443 15.14 12.62 42.58
CA CYS A 443 14.65 12.44 41.23
C CYS A 443 15.67 11.68 40.38
N ARG A 444 15.23 10.64 39.68
CA ARG A 444 16.08 9.82 38.81
C ARG A 444 15.70 10.03 37.36
N GLN A 445 16.71 10.16 36.50
CA GLN A 445 16.47 10.18 35.06
C GLN A 445 15.93 8.83 34.60
N LEU A 446 14.89 8.87 33.77
CA LEU A 446 14.41 7.69 33.05
C LEU A 446 15.13 7.59 31.71
N HIS A 447 15.49 6.37 31.36
CA HIS A 447 16.00 5.98 30.05
C HIS A 447 15.00 4.99 29.46
N PHE A 448 14.55 5.25 28.24
CA PHE A 448 13.59 4.42 27.51
C PHE A 448 14.30 3.55 26.49
#